data_AF-A0A940PHU6-F1
#
_entry.id   AF-A0A940PHU6-F1
#
_cell.length_a   1.000
_cell.length_b   1.000
_cell.length_c   1.000
_cell.angle_alpha   90.00
_cell.angle_beta   90.00
_cell.angle_gamma   90.00
#
_symmetry.space_group_name_H-M   'P 1'
#
loop_
_entity.id
_entity.type
_entity.pdbx_description
1 polymer ?
#
loop_
_entity_poly.entity_id
_entity_poly.type
_entity_poly.pdbx_seq_one_letter_code
_entity_poly.pdbx_strand_id
1 'polypeptide(L)' 'MFEIGDCVVFSLDRARGIVMETNDNFYHVVWEDFFASWEKGELLSKVSLSLDDASGVEKTSRNPSE' A
#
# COMPACT_ATOMS: atom_id res chain seq x y z
N MET A 1 -1.52 -3.25 13.45
CA MET A 1 -0.18 -3.74 13.84
C MET A 1 0.42 -4.39 12.61
N PHE A 2 1.67 -4.07 12.31
CA PHE A 2 2.36 -4.58 11.12
C PHE A 2 3.30 -5.72 11.50
N GLU A 3 3.54 -6.63 10.56
CA GLU A 3 4.42 -7.77 10.73
C GLU A 3 5.64 -7.64 9.80
N ILE A 4 6.74 -8.31 10.14
CA ILE A 4 7.92 -8.36 9.27
C ILE A 4 7.51 -9.00 7.93
N GLY A 5 7.85 -8.34 6.83
CA GLY A 5 7.47 -8.69 5.47
C GLY A 5 6.20 -7.98 4.97
N ASP A 6 5.49 -7.23 5.81
CA ASP A 6 4.35 -6.44 5.35
C ASP A 6 4.79 -5.31 4.43
N CYS A 7 4.07 -5.17 3.30
CA CYS A 7 4.15 -3.98 2.46
C CYS A 7 3.36 -2.84 3.09
N VAL A 8 4.03 -1.71 3.31
CA VAL A 8 3.45 -0.51 3.90
C VAL A 8 3.63 0.69 2.98
N VAL A 9 2.75 1.68 3.14
CA VAL A 9 2.82 2.99 2.50
C VAL A 9 2.96 4.05 3.57
N PHE A 10 3.90 4.97 3.38
CA PHE A 10 4.06 6.14 4.24
C PHE A 10 2.98 7.17 3.95
N SER A 11 2.32 7.67 4.99
CA SER A 11 1.16 8.55 4.86
C SER A 11 1.50 9.92 4.27
N LEU A 12 2.73 10.42 4.44
CA LEU A 12 3.12 11.79 4.06
C LEU A 12 3.42 11.93 2.56
N ASP A 13 4.23 11.04 2.01
CA ASP A 13 4.73 11.10 0.63
C ASP A 13 4.29 9.93 -0.24
N ARG A 14 3.57 8.96 0.36
CA ARG A 14 3.07 7.75 -0.30
C ARG A 14 4.18 6.79 -0.75
N ALA A 15 5.40 6.94 -0.22
CA ALA A 15 6.49 5.99 -0.45
C ALA A 15 6.10 4.60 0.02
N ARG A 16 6.49 3.58 -0.74
CA ARG A 16 6.23 2.17 -0.38
C ARG A 16 7.45 1.56 0.25
N GLY A 17 7.24 0.64 1.19
CA GLY A 17 8.33 -0.04 1.83
C GLY A 17 7.91 -1.39 2.39
N ILE A 18 8.90 -2.12 2.88
CA ILE A 18 8.73 -3.43 3.49
C ILE A 18 9.20 -3.33 4.94
N VAL A 19 8.37 -3.80 5.86
CA VAL A 19 8.74 -3.89 7.28
C VAL A 19 9.80 -4.97 7.46
N MET A 20 10.97 -4.60 7.95
CA MET A 20 12.09 -5.50 8.22
C MET A 20 12.19 -5.88 9.70
N GLU A 21 11.78 -4.98 10.59
CA GLU A 21 11.82 -5.18 12.04
C GLU A 21 10.67 -4.44 12.73
N THR A 22 10.24 -4.94 13.88
CA THR A 22 9.17 -4.35 14.71
C THR A 22 9.68 -4.11 16.12
N ASN A 23 9.49 -2.90 16.64
CA ASN A 23 9.84 -2.53 18.01
C ASN A 23 8.74 -1.67 18.64
N ASP A 24 7.89 -2.29 19.45
CA ASP A 24 6.71 -1.67 20.08
C ASP A 24 5.83 -0.91 19.06
N ASN A 25 5.98 0.42 18.99
CA ASN A 25 5.22 1.31 18.10
C ASN A 25 6.01 1.81 16.89
N PHE A 26 7.28 1.42 16.78
CA PHE A 26 8.17 1.76 15.68
C PHE A 26 8.44 0.54 14.80
N TYR A 27 8.51 0.79 13.50
CA TYR A 27 8.70 -0.23 12.48
C TYR A 27 9.89 0.18 11.62
N HIS A 28 10.87 -0.70 11.49
CA HIS A 28 11.99 -0.49 10.61
C HIS A 28 11.56 -0.87 9.20
N VAL A 29 11.50 0.12 8.31
CA VAL A 29 11.01 -0.05 6.94
C VAL A 29 12.14 0.22 5.97
N VAL A 30 12.33 -0.68 5.00
CA VAL A 30 13.18 -0.44 3.83
C VAL A 30 12.28 0.05 2.70
N TRP A 31 12.64 1.19 2.14
CA TRP A 31 11.88 1.92 1.12
C TRP A 31 12.39 1.60 -0.29
N GLU A 32 11.61 2.01 -1.31
CA GLU A 32 11.88 1.76 -2.74
C GLU A 32 13.21 2.35 -3.23
N ASP A 33 13.69 3.40 -2.58
CA ASP A 33 14.94 4.11 -2.87
C ASP A 33 16.16 3.53 -2.14
N PHE A 34 16.02 2.33 -1.56
CA PHE A 34 17.03 1.66 -0.73
C PHE A 34 17.37 2.38 0.58
N PHE A 35 16.61 3.42 0.94
CA PHE A 35 16.70 4.03 2.25
C PHE A 35 16.00 3.15 3.29
N ALA A 36 16.45 3.23 4.55
CA ALA A 36 15.81 2.54 5.66
C ALA A 36 15.58 3.51 6.81
N SER A 37 14.37 3.52 7.36
CA SER A 37 14.02 4.37 8.50
C SER A 37 13.11 3.67 9.51
N TRP A 38 13.09 4.22 10.72
CA TRP A 38 12.18 3.79 11.78
C TRP A 38 10.98 4.71 11.81
N GLU A 39 9.80 4.16 11.50
CA GLU A 39 8.56 4.92 11.45
C GLU A 39 7.56 4.48 12.49
N LYS A 40 6.75 5.44 12.95
CA LYS A 40 5.63 5.15 13.84
C LYS A 40 4.51 4.48 13.08
N GLY A 41 3.84 3.51 13.71
CA GLY A 41 2.70 2.83 13.11
C GLY A 41 1.55 3.75 12.68
N GLU A 42 1.41 4.94 13.28
CA GLU A 42 0.41 5.96 12.90
C GLU A 42 0.67 6.59 11.51
N LEU A 43 1.91 6.53 11.03
CA LEU A 43 2.33 7.06 9.73
C LEU A 43 2.35 6.00 8.63
N LEU A 44 2.04 4.74 8.96
CA LEU A 44 2.09 3.61 8.03
C LEU A 44 0.69 3.11 7.72
N SER A 45 0.47 2.73 6.46
CA SER A 45 -0.75 2.07 6.00
C SER A 45 -0.42 0.75 5.32
N LYS A 46 -1.11 -0.33 5.70
CA LYS A 46 -0.88 -1.66 5.11
C LYS A 46 -1.42 -1.69 3.68
N VAL A 47 -0.61 -2.13 2.74
CA VAL A 47 -1.05 -2.35 1.36
C VAL A 47 -1.74 -3.71 1.32
N SER A 48 -3.06 -3.70 1.31
CA SER A 48 -3.83 -4.89 0.94
C SER A 48 -3.90 -4.93 -0.59
N LEU A 49 -3.23 -5.91 -1.20
CA LEU A 49 -3.55 -6.29 -2.57
C LEU A 49 -4.88 -7.05 -2.52
N SER A 50 -5.99 -6.31 -2.46
CA SER A 50 -7.31 -6.86 -2.75
C SER A 50 -7.33 -7.21 -4.23
N LEU A 51 -7.18 -8.50 -4.53
CA LEU A 51 -7.20 -9.06 -5.89
C LEU A 51 -8.66 -9.19 -6.39
N ASP A 52 -9.46 -8.15 -6.13
CA ASP A 52 -10.92 -8.16 -6.26
C ASP A 52 -11.46 -7.13 -7.28
N ASP A 53 -10.60 -6.47 -8.07
CA ASP A 53 -11.01 -5.49 -9.09
C ASP A 53 -10.85 -6.00 -10.53
N ALA A 54 -11.01 -7.32 -10.71
CA ALA A 54 -11.24 -7.94 -12.00
C ALA A 54 -12.75 -8.23 -12.19
N SER A 55 -13.59 -7.21 -12.07
CA SER A 55 -14.96 -7.25 -12.63
C SER A 55 -15.14 -6.06 -13.56
N GLY A 56 -14.91 -6.31 -14.86
CA GLY A 56 -15.31 -5.37 -15.90
C GLY A 56 -16.82 -5.18 -15.95
N VAL A 57 -17.25 -4.01 -16.44
CA VAL A 57 -18.41 -3.91 -17.33
C VAL A 57 -18.14 -2.72 -18.27
N GLU A 58 -17.79 -3.07 -19.50
CA GLU A 58 -17.91 -2.21 -20.66
C GLU A 58 -19.41 -1.92 -20.86
N LYS A 59 -19.85 -0.67 -20.68
CA LYS A 59 -21.13 -0.19 -21.22
C LYS A 59 -20.81 0.86 -22.26
N THR A 60 -20.44 0.42 -23.46
CA THR A 60 -20.62 1.26 -24.65
C THR A 60 -22.11 1.44 -24.85
N SER A 61 -22.63 2.58 -24.43
CA SER A 61 -23.95 3.08 -24.82
C SER A 61 -24.01 3.19 -26.34
N ARG A 62 -24.50 2.15 -27.02
CA ARG A 62 -24.89 2.24 -28.42
C ARG A 62 -26.32 2.78 -28.43
N ASN A 63 -26.45 4.10 -28.57
CA ASN A 63 -27.73 4.75 -28.85
C ASN A 63 -28.29 4.23 -30.18
N PRO A 64 -29.60 3.97 -30.30
CA PRO A 64 -30.24 3.78 -31.60
C PRO A 64 -30.66 5.15 -32.16
N SER A 65 -30.12 5.52 -33.31
CA SER A 65 -30.59 6.58 -34.22
C SER A 65 -29.99 6.21 -35.58
N GLU A 66 -30.71 6.00 -36.68
CA GLU A 66 -32.00 6.51 -37.17
C GLU A 66 -32.83 5.40 -37.85
#